data_AF-A0A1F8SF35-F1
#
_entry.id   AF-A0A1F8SF35-F1
#
_cell.length_a   1.000
_cell.length_b   1.000
_cell.length_c   1.000
_cell.angle_alpha   90.00
_cell.angle_beta   90.00
_cell.angle_gamma   90.00
#
_symmetry.space_group_name_H-M   'P 1'
#
loop_
_entity.id
_entity.type
_entity.pdbx_description
1 polymer ?
#
loop_
_entity_poly.entity_id
_entity_poly.type
_entity_poly.pdbx_seq_one_letter_code
_entity_poly.pdbx_strand_id
1 'polypeptide(L)'
;MSLNIKNPETYRLVKELAELTGESMTAAVTEAVRERLDRLRESDAGIDVERALALAAEIGRRMPPGYLDQDFDELLYDELGLPK
;
A
#
# COMPACT_ATOMS: atom_id res chain seq x y z
N MET A 1 -19.94 -19.36 -11.59
CA MET A 1 -19.36 -18.92 -12.89
C MET A 1 -18.14 -19.78 -13.19
N SER A 2 -17.80 -20.01 -14.47
CA SER A 2 -16.66 -20.86 -14.87
C SER A 2 -15.59 -20.07 -15.63
N LEU A 3 -14.34 -20.15 -15.18
CA LEU A 3 -13.16 -19.65 -15.88
C LEU A 3 -12.52 -20.81 -16.64
N ASN A 4 -12.45 -20.73 -17.98
CA ASN A 4 -11.85 -21.77 -18.81
C ASN A 4 -10.52 -21.28 -19.39
N ILE A 5 -9.42 -21.93 -19.01
CA ILE A 5 -8.06 -21.60 -19.47
C ILE A 5 -7.50 -22.79 -20.24
N LYS A 6 -7.32 -22.64 -21.56
CA LYS A 6 -6.72 -23.67 -22.43
C LYS A 6 -5.26 -23.35 -22.70
N ASN A 7 -4.43 -23.43 -21.66
CA ASN A 7 -3.00 -23.22 -21.75
C ASN A 7 -2.26 -24.30 -20.92
N PRO A 8 -1.44 -25.17 -21.54
CA PRO A 8 -0.71 -26.23 -20.83
C PRO A 8 0.28 -25.72 -19.77
N GLU A 9 0.92 -24.58 -20.02
CA GLU A 9 1.84 -23.95 -19.09
C GLU A 9 1.11 -23.44 -17.85
N THR A 10 -0.02 -22.75 -18.03
CA THR A 10 -0.85 -22.31 -16.90
C THR A 10 -1.30 -23.49 -16.05
N TYR A 11 -1.72 -24.60 -16.67
CA TYR A 11 -2.08 -25.81 -15.93
C TYR A 11 -0.90 -26.34 -15.10
N ARG A 12 0.30 -26.41 -15.68
CA ARG A 12 1.51 -26.87 -14.99
C ARG A 12 1.85 -25.97 -13.80
N LEU A 13 1.82 -24.65 -13.99
CA LEU A 13 2.10 -23.67 -12.94
C LEU A 13 1.09 -23.72 -11.79
N VAL A 14 -0.20 -23.82 -12.12
CA VAL A 14 -1.26 -23.92 -11.10
C VAL A 14 -1.14 -25.21 -10.31
N LYS A 15 -0.80 -26.32 -10.98
CA LYS A 15 -0.60 -27.61 -10.31
C LYS A 15 0.60 -27.55 -9.36
N GLU A 16 1.72 -27.02 -9.82
CA GLU A 16 2.93 -26.82 -9.01
C GLU A 16 2.66 -25.92 -7.80
N LEU A 17 1.94 -24.81 -8.01
CA LEU A 17 1.55 -23.91 -6.92
C LEU A 17 0.68 -24.63 -5.87
N ALA A 18 -0.35 -25.35 -6.31
CA ALA A 18 -1.23 -26.10 -5.43
C ALA A 18 -0.50 -27.19 -4.62
N GLU A 19 0.46 -27.89 -5.24
CA GLU A 19 1.30 -28.88 -4.56
C GLU A 19 2.20 -28.24 -3.49
N LEU A 20 2.78 -27.08 -3.79
CA LEU A 20 3.64 -26.35 -2.86
C LEU A 20 2.87 -25.71 -1.69
N THR A 21 1.64 -25.21 -1.93
CA THR A 21 0.82 -24.58 -0.90
C THR A 21 -0.04 -25.57 -0.12
N GLY A 22 -0.21 -26.80 -0.62
CA GLY A 22 -1.12 -27.79 -0.04
C GLY A 22 -2.60 -27.47 -0.28
N GLU A 23 -2.89 -26.63 -1.28
CA GLU A 23 -4.24 -26.15 -1.59
C GLU A 23 -4.83 -26.87 -2.81
N SER A 24 -6.12 -26.66 -3.05
CA SER A 24 -6.71 -27.05 -4.35
C SER A 24 -6.23 -26.09 -5.46
N MET A 25 -6.15 -26.58 -6.71
CA MET A 25 -5.82 -25.74 -7.87
C MET A 25 -6.70 -24.48 -7.98
N THR A 26 -7.98 -24.59 -7.62
CA THR A 26 -8.91 -23.45 -7.61
C THR A 26 -8.57 -22.44 -6.52
N ALA A 27 -8.25 -22.90 -5.31
CA ALA A 27 -7.83 -22.04 -4.21
C ALA A 27 -6.51 -21.32 -4.55
N ALA A 28 -5.51 -22.07 -5.00
CA ALA A 28 -4.21 -21.55 -5.43
C ALA A 28 -4.32 -20.44 -6.49
N VAL A 29 -5.16 -20.65 -7.53
CA VAL A 29 -5.42 -19.61 -8.56
C VAL A 29 -6.14 -18.41 -7.96
N THR A 30 -7.12 -18.64 -7.09
CA THR A 30 -7.92 -17.57 -6.49
C THR A 30 -7.04 -16.66 -5.63
N GLU A 31 -6.18 -17.24 -4.79
CA GLU A 31 -5.26 -16.48 -3.95
C GLU A 31 -4.21 -15.76 -4.79
N ALA A 32 -3.57 -16.44 -5.76
CA ALA A 32 -2.58 -15.80 -6.63
C ALA A 32 -3.15 -14.60 -7.41
N VAL A 33 -4.39 -14.72 -7.91
CA VAL A 33 -5.09 -13.60 -8.58
C VAL A 33 -5.41 -12.49 -7.59
N ARG A 34 -5.91 -12.82 -6.39
CA ARG A 34 -6.23 -11.82 -5.35
C ARG A 34 -5.00 -11.03 -4.96
N GLU A 35 -3.91 -11.71 -4.60
CA GLU A 35 -2.66 -11.06 -4.23
C GLU A 35 -2.10 -10.17 -5.33
N ARG A 36 -2.19 -10.60 -6.60
CA ARG A 36 -1.72 -9.77 -7.72
C ARG A 36 -2.58 -8.53 -7.88
N LEU A 37 -3.90 -8.65 -7.71
CA LEU A 37 -4.81 -7.51 -7.74
C LEU A 37 -4.56 -6.55 -6.57
N ASP A 38 -4.30 -7.08 -5.37
CA ASP A 38 -4.04 -6.26 -4.19
C ASP A 38 -2.72 -5.50 -4.33
N ARG A 39 -1.63 -6.16 -4.76
CA ARG A 39 -0.37 -5.48 -5.10
C ARG A 39 -0.55 -4.39 -6.14
N LEU A 40 -1.39 -4.63 -7.16
CA LEU A 40 -1.66 -3.64 -8.19
C LEU A 40 -2.48 -2.48 -7.65
N ARG A 41 -3.50 -2.73 -6.83
CA ARG A 41 -4.31 -1.69 -6.19
C ARG A 41 -3.51 -0.86 -5.20
N GLU A 42 -2.57 -1.47 -4.48
CA GLU A 42 -1.64 -0.76 -3.61
C GLU A 42 -0.64 0.07 -4.40
N SER A 43 -0.17 -0.41 -5.56
CA SER A 43 0.74 0.35 -6.43
C SER A 43 0.05 1.45 -7.25
N ASP A 44 -1.22 1.25 -7.65
CA ASP A 44 -2.07 2.22 -8.34
C ASP A 44 -2.83 3.14 -7.38
N ALA A 45 -2.74 2.90 -6.08
CA ALA A 45 -3.07 3.89 -5.07
C ALA A 45 -2.00 4.99 -5.12
N GLY A 46 -2.00 5.76 -6.22
CA GLY A 46 -1.51 7.12 -6.20
C GLY A 46 -2.06 7.83 -4.96
N ILE A 47 -1.31 8.78 -4.43
CA ILE A 47 -1.68 9.49 -3.21
C ILE A 47 -3.13 9.93 -3.35
N ASP A 48 -4.00 9.36 -2.51
CA ASP A 48 -5.37 9.80 -2.38
C ASP A 48 -5.30 11.20 -1.77
N VAL A 49 -5.25 12.21 -2.65
CA VAL A 49 -5.05 13.61 -2.27
C VAL A 49 -6.16 14.07 -1.33
N GLU A 50 -7.38 13.58 -1.53
CA GLU A 50 -8.51 13.90 -0.67
C GLU A 50 -8.33 13.32 0.73
N ARG A 51 -7.93 12.05 0.83
CA ARG A 51 -7.61 11.42 2.12
C ARG A 51 -6.40 12.07 2.80
N ALA A 52 -5.37 12.42 2.04
CA ALA A 52 -4.18 13.10 2.56
C ALA A 52 -4.53 14.48 3.12
N LEU A 53 -5.34 15.28 2.41
CA LEU A 53 -5.82 16.58 2.88
C LEU A 53 -6.75 16.45 4.09
N ALA A 54 -7.63 15.45 4.12
CA ALA A 54 -8.49 15.17 5.26
C ALA A 54 -7.68 14.85 6.52
N LEU A 55 -6.62 14.02 6.38
CA LEU A 55 -5.70 13.70 7.47
C LEU A 55 -4.92 14.93 7.93
N ALA A 56 -4.42 15.74 7.00
CA ALA A 56 -3.72 16.99 7.33
C ALA A 56 -4.62 17.96 8.11
N ALA A 57 -5.88 18.11 7.72
CA ALA A 57 -6.86 18.94 8.43
C ALA A 57 -7.20 18.38 9.82
N GLU A 58 -7.26 17.05 9.97
CA GLU A 58 -7.43 16.42 11.28
C GLU A 58 -6.24 16.67 12.21
N ILE A 59 -5.02 16.52 11.70
CA ILE A 59 -3.79 16.80 12.44
C ILE A 59 -3.75 18.26 12.87
N GLY A 60 -4.03 19.19 11.96
CA GLY A 60 -4.06 20.63 12.26
C GLY A 60 -5.05 21.00 13.36
N ARG A 61 -6.23 20.36 13.42
CA ARG A 61 -7.22 20.60 14.49
C ARG A 61 -6.77 20.12 15.87
N ARG A 62 -5.83 19.17 15.94
CA ARG A 62 -5.29 18.66 17.21
C ARG A 62 -4.11 19.48 17.72
N MET A 63 -3.55 20.34 16.89
CA MET A 63 -2.42 21.17 17.26
C MET A 63 -2.87 22.34 18.15
N PRO A 64 -2.03 22.77 19.12
CA PRO A 64 -2.28 23.98 19.88
C PRO A 64 -2.40 25.22 18.97
N PRO A 65 -3.18 26.25 19.36
CA PRO A 65 -3.20 27.52 18.66
C PRO A 65 -1.78 28.08 18.50
N GLY A 66 -1.44 28.51 17.28
CA GLY A 66 -0.12 29.07 16.95
C GLY A 66 1.01 28.05 16.75
N TYR A 67 0.73 26.74 16.87
CA TYR A 67 1.78 25.72 16.74
C TYR A 67 2.46 25.73 15.36
N LEU A 68 1.68 25.94 14.29
CA LEU A 68 2.22 25.98 12.92
C LEU A 68 2.85 27.34 12.55
N ASP A 69 2.70 28.35 13.40
CA ASP A 69 3.29 29.68 13.20
C ASP A 69 4.73 29.76 13.75
N GLN A 70 5.22 28.68 14.38
CA GLN A 70 6.58 28.58 14.88
C GLN A 70 7.59 28.54 13.73
N ASP A 71 8.69 29.28 13.90
CA ASP A 71 9.87 29.08 13.07
C ASP A 71 10.57 27.77 13.50
N PHE A 72 10.23 26.67 12.83
CA PHE A 72 10.81 25.37 13.14
C PHE A 72 12.30 25.31 12.82
N ASP A 73 12.80 26.14 11.91
CA ASP A 73 14.23 26.19 11.59
C ASP A 73 14.99 26.81 12.76
N GLU A 74 14.54 27.95 13.28
CA GLU A 74 15.12 28.57 14.47
C GLU A 74 14.95 27.68 15.72
N LEU A 75 13.82 26.99 15.85
CA LEU A 75 13.55 26.11 16.99
C LEU A 75 14.46 24.87 17.01
N LEU A 76 14.68 24.24 15.86
CA LEU A 76 15.31 22.91 15.79
C LEU A 76 16.79 22.95 15.41
N TYR A 77 17.24 23.99 14.70
CA TYR A 77 18.59 24.05 14.14
C TYR A 77 19.37 25.29 14.59
N ASP A 78 20.69 25.14 14.72
CA ASP A 78 21.63 26.24 14.95
C ASP A 78 22.02 26.97 13.65
N GLU A 79 22.87 27.99 13.76
CA GLU A 79 23.32 28.80 12.62
C GLU A 79 24.14 28.01 11.59
N LEU A 80 24.64 26.82 11.96
CA LEU A 80 25.35 25.90 11.07
C LEU A 80 24.42 24.84 10.47
N GLY A 81 23.13 24.86 10.81
CA GLY A 81 22.12 23.89 10.40
C GLY A 81 22.20 22.56 11.16
N LEU A 82 22.88 22.52 12.30
CA LEU A 82 22.96 21.34 13.16
C LEU A 82 21.79 21.33 14.16
N PRO A 83 21.27 20.14 14.52
CA PRO A 83 20.25 20.04 15.57
C PRO A 83 20.75 20.63 16.89
N LYS A 84 19.90 21.44 17.52
CA LYS A 84 20.14 21.98 18.87
C LYS A 84 19.97 20.92 19.97
#